data_AF-A0A1V6S4J5-F1
#
_entry.id   AF-A0A1V6S4J5-F1
#
_cell.length_a   1.000
_cell.length_b   1.000
_cell.length_c   1.000
_cell.angle_alpha   90.00
_cell.angle_beta   90.00
_cell.angle_gamma   90.00
#
_symmetry.space_group_name_H-M   'P 1'
#
loop_
_entity.id
_entity.type
_entity.pdbx_description
1 polymer ?
#
loop_
_entity_poly.entity_id
_entity_poly.type
_entity_poly.pdbx_seq_one_letter_code
_entity_poly.pdbx_strand_id
1 'polypeptide(L)'
;MAGLRMRLITSSSSPFLIVRSRYLRAPTLPHRPTHTMAAHSQAIEEQTLPLYHRKYYYPVKIGQVFNDRYRIISKLGYGAYSTVWLAWDERSYSVKVVLIWAAVADLESRENEYTSLKVSVQVDNNNAELSPVLNEINVLQRLKQFADEDHPGLDFTRLARDIFETESLSGRHYCTAYKPQGNSTRILQEKFPNAITPKPLVKSLIHRLLFSVNWLHATCGVAHTDIEDQESQDPNLPITSTINKTMPIIVYKSKPTMLELSGLPILTDYGQMRVVEGCVNQDWWMSDLYRAPEVLLHLPWGFPVDIWSIGVMTLELLEGKNLFDPIDRVHGQYVLPLALAQYIGYLGPPPLSIIQKSPLFSTYFDAEGNWVSEPPVPKTSLEDFVTTIPPGQEKDQFSRFIRKILTWDPEVRATSNEVIPDEWLMRPVEEML
;
A
#
# COMPACT_ATOMS: atom_id res chain seq x y z
N MET A 1 27.78 5.39 25.96
CA MET A 1 27.14 6.72 25.95
C MET A 1 25.71 6.56 25.42
N ALA A 2 24.93 7.63 25.22
CA ALA A 2 23.48 7.52 24.96
C ALA A 2 23.15 6.68 23.71
N GLY A 3 22.51 5.52 23.90
CA GLY A 3 21.98 4.71 22.81
C GLY A 3 20.66 5.28 22.31
N LEU A 4 20.63 5.74 21.06
CA LEU A 4 19.46 6.34 20.43
C LEU A 4 18.41 5.26 20.14
N ARG A 5 17.37 5.16 20.99
CA ARG A 5 16.23 4.26 20.75
C ARG A 5 15.32 4.81 19.66
N MET A 6 15.67 4.57 18.40
CA MET A 6 14.68 4.63 17.32
C MET A 6 13.54 3.65 17.62
N ARG A 7 12.30 4.14 17.58
CA ARG A 7 11.10 3.31 17.56
C ARG A 7 10.60 3.29 16.13
N LEU A 8 10.58 2.11 15.52
CA LEU A 8 9.86 1.89 14.26
C LEU A 8 8.37 2.20 14.49
N ILE A 9 7.83 3.10 13.68
CA ILE A 9 6.39 3.36 13.58
C ILE A 9 5.99 2.88 12.18
N THR A 10 5.73 1.59 12.04
CA THR A 10 5.21 1.03 10.79
C THR A 10 3.75 1.43 10.62
N SER A 11 3.46 2.12 9.53
CA SER A 11 2.22 2.84 9.26
C SER A 11 1.22 2.02 8.45
N SER A 12 0.87 0.82 8.90
CA SER A 12 0.00 -0.07 8.11
C SER A 12 -1.43 0.49 7.96
N SER A 13 -1.79 0.86 6.72
CA SER A 13 -3.15 1.18 6.28
C SER A 13 -3.55 0.31 5.09
N SER A 14 -4.14 -0.86 5.41
CA SER A 14 -4.47 -1.92 4.44
C SER A 14 -5.30 -1.44 3.23
N PRO A 15 -4.82 -1.62 1.99
CA PRO A 15 -5.53 -1.18 0.78
C PRO A 15 -6.60 -2.19 0.30
N PHE A 16 -7.85 -2.04 0.78
CA PHE A 16 -8.96 -2.94 0.44
C PHE A 16 -9.80 -2.61 -0.82
N LEU A 17 -10.43 -3.67 -1.35
CA LEU A 17 -10.50 -3.95 -2.80
C LEU A 17 -11.35 -5.30 -3.00
N ILE A 18 -12.60 -5.59 -3.48
CA ILE A 18 -13.92 -5.04 -3.98
C ILE A 18 -14.31 -4.86 -5.52
N VAL A 19 -13.98 -5.77 -6.46
CA VAL A 19 -14.60 -5.85 -7.83
C VAL A 19 -14.66 -7.34 -8.31
N ARG A 20 -15.64 -7.93 -9.04
CA ARG A 20 -17.03 -7.60 -9.54
C ARG A 20 -18.00 -8.82 -9.30
N SER A 21 -19.33 -8.68 -9.43
CA SER A 21 -20.30 -9.82 -9.36
C SER A 21 -21.70 -9.52 -9.95
N ARG A 22 -22.43 -10.55 -10.45
CA ARG A 22 -23.84 -10.47 -10.92
C ARG A 22 -24.82 -11.02 -9.86
N TYR A 23 -25.99 -10.40 -9.73
CA TYR A 23 -27.11 -10.79 -8.84
C TYR A 23 -26.91 -10.60 -7.32
N LEU A 24 -26.74 -9.34 -6.87
CA LEU A 24 -27.19 -8.98 -5.52
C LEU A 24 -28.72 -8.86 -5.50
N ARG A 25 -29.42 -9.87 -4.94
CA ARG A 25 -30.78 -9.66 -4.42
C ARG A 25 -30.69 -8.70 -3.23
N ALA A 26 -31.66 -7.80 -3.08
CA ALA A 26 -31.71 -6.90 -1.93
C ALA A 26 -31.74 -7.72 -0.62
N PRO A 27 -30.87 -7.42 0.36
CA PRO A 27 -30.86 -8.16 1.62
C PRO A 27 -32.15 -7.88 2.39
N THR A 28 -32.94 -8.93 2.65
CA THR A 28 -34.08 -8.86 3.56
C THR A 28 -33.62 -8.47 4.96
N LEU A 29 -34.35 -7.58 5.62
CA LEU A 29 -34.08 -7.15 7.00
C LEU A 29 -33.98 -8.39 7.91
N PRO A 30 -32.86 -8.61 8.63
CA PRO A 30 -32.73 -9.77 9.50
C PRO A 30 -33.70 -9.68 10.69
N HIS A 31 -34.36 -10.79 11.00
CA HIS A 31 -35.10 -10.93 12.24
C HIS A 31 -34.17 -10.83 13.46
N ARG A 32 -34.77 -10.57 14.64
CA ARG A 32 -34.06 -10.29 15.90
C ARG A 32 -32.95 -11.33 16.18
N PRO A 33 -31.71 -10.93 16.47
CA PRO A 33 -30.67 -11.86 16.89
C PRO A 33 -31.00 -12.42 18.28
N THR A 34 -30.92 -13.75 18.42
CA THR A 34 -30.91 -14.41 19.73
C THR A 34 -29.55 -14.19 20.41
N HIS A 35 -29.55 -13.60 21.60
CA HIS A 35 -28.33 -13.33 22.35
C HIS A 35 -27.84 -14.58 23.10
N THR A 36 -26.67 -15.09 22.72
CA THR A 36 -25.91 -16.07 23.49
C THR A 36 -24.64 -15.40 24.02
N MET A 37 -24.44 -15.39 25.33
CA MET A 37 -23.30 -14.71 25.96
C MET A 37 -22.09 -15.64 26.11
N ALA A 38 -20.91 -15.11 25.79
CA ALA A 38 -19.61 -15.70 26.12
C ALA A 38 -18.82 -14.72 27.02
N ALA A 39 -17.86 -15.24 27.79
CA ALA A 39 -17.08 -14.46 28.76
C ALA A 39 -15.65 -14.16 28.28
N HIS A 40 -15.06 -13.15 28.92
CA HIS A 40 -13.71 -12.59 28.70
C HIS A 40 -13.56 -11.71 27.45
N SER A 41 -12.94 -10.54 27.65
CA SER A 41 -12.90 -9.43 26.71
C SER A 41 -11.60 -9.40 25.90
N GLN A 42 -11.54 -10.21 24.84
CA GLN A 42 -10.47 -10.12 23.85
C GLN A 42 -10.62 -8.83 23.02
N ALA A 43 -9.49 -8.19 22.70
CA ALA A 43 -9.46 -7.07 21.76
C ALA A 43 -9.72 -7.56 20.33
N ILE A 44 -10.50 -6.82 19.55
CA ILE A 44 -10.83 -7.16 18.15
C ILE A 44 -10.53 -6.01 17.18
N GLU A 45 -10.05 -6.39 15.99
CA GLU A 45 -9.73 -5.48 14.87
C GLU A 45 -8.87 -4.28 15.29
N GLU A 46 -9.31 -3.03 15.14
CA GLU A 46 -8.49 -1.86 15.45
C GLU A 46 -7.98 -1.84 16.90
N GLN A 47 -8.67 -2.54 17.81
CA GLN A 47 -8.28 -2.66 19.22
C GLN A 47 -7.00 -3.47 19.45
N THR A 48 -6.52 -4.24 18.45
CA THR A 48 -5.26 -5.00 18.55
C THR A 48 -4.02 -4.18 18.18
N LEU A 49 -4.21 -3.01 17.56
CA LEU A 49 -3.10 -2.22 17.03
C LEU A 49 -2.29 -1.54 18.17
N PRO A 50 -0.94 -1.53 18.13
CA PRO A 50 -0.10 -1.05 19.24
C PRO A 50 -0.33 0.41 19.69
N LEU A 51 -0.86 1.26 18.80
CA LEU A 51 -1.15 2.66 19.06
C LEU A 51 -2.66 2.96 19.18
N TYR A 52 -3.51 1.92 19.24
CA TYR A 52 -4.95 2.11 19.37
C TYR A 52 -5.32 2.79 20.70
N HIS A 53 -6.07 3.87 20.60
CA HIS A 53 -6.77 4.43 21.73
C HIS A 53 -8.14 4.97 21.29
N ARG A 54 -9.22 4.34 21.79
CA ARG A 54 -10.62 4.59 21.39
C ARG A 54 -10.99 6.07 21.16
N LYS A 55 -10.53 6.98 22.02
CA LYS A 55 -10.82 8.43 21.89
C LYS A 55 -10.46 9.01 20.51
N TYR A 56 -9.43 8.49 19.84
CA TYR A 56 -9.03 8.98 18.51
C TYR A 56 -9.88 8.41 17.38
N TYR A 57 -10.66 7.34 17.59
CA TYR A 57 -11.39 6.64 16.53
C TYR A 57 -12.85 7.12 16.47
N TYR A 58 -13.34 7.48 15.28
CA TYR A 58 -14.74 7.87 15.11
C TYR A 58 -15.66 6.65 15.36
N PRO A 59 -16.70 6.75 16.21
CA PRO A 59 -17.59 5.64 16.54
C PRO A 59 -18.68 5.44 15.46
N VAL A 60 -18.26 5.02 14.25
CA VAL A 60 -19.13 4.83 13.07
C VAL A 60 -20.21 3.77 13.34
N LYS A 61 -21.43 4.01 12.86
CA LYS A 61 -22.57 3.07 13.00
C LYS A 61 -23.12 2.67 11.63
N ILE A 62 -23.56 1.41 11.50
CA ILE A 62 -24.31 0.97 10.31
C ILE A 62 -25.64 1.75 10.23
N GLY A 63 -26.00 2.21 9.03
CA GLY A 63 -27.16 3.05 8.77
C GLY A 63 -26.95 4.55 9.02
N GLN A 64 -25.83 4.96 9.64
CA GLN A 64 -25.42 6.37 9.74
C GLN A 64 -25.20 6.96 8.34
N VAL A 65 -25.51 8.25 8.18
CA VAL A 65 -25.21 9.03 6.96
C VAL A 65 -24.09 10.02 7.28
N PHE A 66 -23.14 10.16 6.36
CA PHE A 66 -22.11 11.20 6.37
C PHE A 66 -22.29 12.14 5.17
N ASN A 67 -21.98 13.44 5.35
CA ASN A 67 -22.09 14.49 4.32
C ASN A 67 -23.47 14.52 3.61
N ASP A 68 -24.55 14.22 4.33
CA ASP A 68 -25.93 14.05 3.85
C ASP A 68 -26.07 13.21 2.56
N ARG A 69 -25.18 12.22 2.41
CA ARG A 69 -24.97 11.48 1.16
C ARG A 69 -24.58 10.02 1.35
N TYR A 70 -23.68 9.72 2.28
CA TYR A 70 -23.00 8.43 2.38
C TYR A 70 -23.55 7.57 3.51
N ARG A 71 -24.47 6.65 3.19
CA ARG A 71 -25.10 5.77 4.19
C ARG A 71 -24.27 4.50 4.41
N ILE A 72 -23.75 4.30 5.62
CA ILE A 72 -22.91 3.15 5.99
C ILE A 72 -23.69 1.82 5.91
N ILE A 73 -23.13 0.84 5.20
CA ILE A 73 -23.68 -0.52 5.02
C ILE A 73 -22.93 -1.56 5.85
N SER A 74 -21.59 -1.56 5.80
CA SER A 74 -20.74 -2.51 6.51
C SER A 74 -19.30 -2.00 6.61
N LYS A 75 -18.54 -2.51 7.59
CA LYS A 75 -17.09 -2.30 7.65
C LYS A 75 -16.38 -3.13 6.58
N LEU A 76 -15.33 -2.57 5.98
CA LEU A 76 -14.46 -3.23 5.00
C LEU A 76 -13.05 -3.48 5.56
N GLY A 77 -12.55 -2.59 6.40
CA GLY A 77 -11.21 -2.70 6.98
C GLY A 77 -10.91 -1.64 8.03
N TYR A 78 -9.67 -1.65 8.50
CA TYR A 78 -9.13 -0.70 9.48
C TYR A 78 -7.59 -0.65 9.36
N GLY A 79 -6.98 0.37 9.96
CA GLY A 79 -5.53 0.53 10.06
C GLY A 79 -5.17 1.55 11.13
N ALA A 80 -3.89 1.79 11.39
CA ALA A 80 -3.43 2.58 12.55
C ALA A 80 -4.06 3.99 12.66
N TYR A 81 -4.43 4.58 11.52
CA TYR A 81 -4.96 5.94 11.40
C TYR A 81 -6.38 6.03 10.83
N SER A 82 -7.11 4.92 10.60
CA SER A 82 -8.47 4.99 10.02
C SER A 82 -9.31 3.71 10.16
N THR A 83 -10.60 3.84 9.85
CA THR A 83 -11.50 2.71 9.56
C THR A 83 -12.15 2.88 8.19
N VAL A 84 -12.32 1.78 7.45
CA VAL A 84 -12.83 1.81 6.06
C VAL A 84 -14.18 1.11 5.99
N TRP A 85 -15.15 1.75 5.35
CA TRP A 85 -16.55 1.34 5.32
C TRP A 85 -17.09 1.28 3.90
N LEU A 86 -17.98 0.33 3.63
CA LEU A 86 -18.85 0.34 2.46
C LEU A 86 -20.02 1.26 2.77
N ALA A 87 -20.28 2.23 1.89
CA ALA A 87 -21.42 3.13 2.00
C ALA A 87 -22.18 3.23 0.67
N TRP A 88 -23.48 3.49 0.76
CA TRP A 88 -24.33 3.84 -0.37
C TRP A 88 -24.24 5.35 -0.65
N ASP A 89 -24.17 5.75 -1.92
CA ASP A 89 -24.19 7.16 -2.34
C ASP A 89 -25.61 7.59 -2.73
N GLU A 90 -26.27 8.36 -1.86
CA GLU A 90 -27.66 8.75 -2.05
C GLU A 90 -27.87 9.78 -3.18
N ARG A 91 -26.84 10.52 -3.63
CA ARG A 91 -26.96 11.42 -4.79
C ARG A 91 -27.25 10.66 -6.08
N SER A 92 -26.74 9.43 -6.19
CA SER A 92 -27.00 8.53 -7.33
C SER A 92 -28.46 8.06 -7.41
N TYR A 93 -29.25 8.25 -6.34
CA TYR A 93 -30.70 8.00 -6.35
C TYR A 93 -31.46 9.23 -6.87
N SER A 94 -31.14 10.43 -6.38
CA SER A 94 -31.84 11.68 -6.73
C SER A 94 -31.83 11.99 -8.23
N VAL A 95 -30.70 11.79 -8.91
CA VAL A 95 -30.59 12.01 -10.37
C VAL A 95 -31.41 10.96 -11.14
N LYS A 96 -31.43 9.70 -10.69
CA LYS A 96 -32.20 8.63 -11.33
C LYS A 96 -33.71 8.83 -11.20
N VAL A 97 -34.23 9.38 -10.09
CA VAL A 97 -35.67 9.67 -9.97
C VAL A 97 -36.15 10.68 -11.02
N VAL A 98 -35.30 11.62 -11.44
CA VAL A 98 -35.60 12.55 -12.55
C VAL A 98 -35.49 11.84 -13.91
N LEU A 99 -34.45 11.03 -14.13
CA LEU A 99 -34.20 10.36 -15.41
C LEU A 99 -35.08 9.12 -15.68
N ILE A 100 -35.65 8.46 -14.67
CA ILE A 100 -36.50 7.27 -14.84
C ILE A 100 -37.82 7.56 -15.57
N TRP A 101 -38.23 8.83 -15.68
CA TRP A 101 -39.32 9.26 -16.55
C TRP A 101 -38.92 9.35 -18.04
N ALA A 102 -37.63 9.18 -18.37
CA ALA A 102 -37.07 9.28 -19.71
C ALA A 102 -36.13 8.09 -20.03
N ALA A 103 -36.73 7.08 -20.67
CA ALA A 103 -36.11 5.89 -21.26
C ALA A 103 -35.67 4.74 -20.31
N VAL A 104 -35.89 3.52 -20.79
CA VAL A 104 -35.39 2.26 -20.22
C VAL A 104 -33.98 2.03 -20.78
N ALA A 105 -32.94 2.34 -20.01
CA ALA A 105 -31.55 2.14 -20.39
C ALA A 105 -30.66 1.70 -19.20
N ASP A 106 -29.67 0.87 -19.51
CA ASP A 106 -28.53 0.38 -18.70
C ASP A 106 -28.70 -0.01 -17.22
N LEU A 107 -28.79 -1.33 -17.05
CA LEU A 107 -28.46 -2.07 -15.82
C LEU A 107 -26.99 -1.90 -15.37
N GLU A 108 -26.09 -1.38 -16.21
CA GLU A 108 -24.69 -1.14 -15.86
C GLU A 108 -24.50 0.05 -14.89
N SER A 109 -25.49 0.93 -14.79
CA SER A 109 -25.44 2.21 -14.07
C SER A 109 -25.35 2.13 -12.53
N ARG A 110 -25.11 0.95 -11.93
CA ARG A 110 -25.17 0.72 -10.47
C ARG A 110 -23.84 0.85 -9.73
N GLU A 111 -22.69 0.91 -10.42
CA GLU A 111 -21.38 1.12 -9.74
C GLU A 111 -21.26 2.50 -9.06
N ASN A 112 -22.06 3.48 -9.46
CA ASN A 112 -22.13 4.79 -8.81
C ASN A 112 -23.03 4.80 -7.56
N GLU A 113 -23.73 3.69 -7.25
CA GLU A 113 -24.59 3.57 -6.05
C GLU A 113 -23.76 3.24 -4.78
N TYR A 114 -22.49 2.84 -4.93
CA TYR A 114 -21.61 2.46 -3.82
C TYR A 114 -20.28 3.24 -3.80
N THR A 115 -19.78 3.48 -2.58
CA THR A 115 -18.46 4.06 -2.30
C THR A 115 -17.77 3.26 -1.20
N SER A 116 -16.44 3.23 -1.20
CA SER A 116 -15.71 3.06 0.06
C SER A 116 -15.55 4.44 0.72
N LEU A 117 -15.59 4.47 2.05
CA LEU A 117 -15.41 5.66 2.87
C LEU A 117 -14.37 5.36 3.95
N LYS A 118 -13.19 5.99 3.86
CA LYS A 118 -12.14 5.95 4.88
C LYS A 118 -12.42 7.08 5.87
N VAL A 119 -12.71 6.72 7.11
CA VAL A 119 -12.96 7.66 8.23
C VAL A 119 -11.72 7.62 9.12
N SER A 120 -10.97 8.72 9.12
CA SER A 120 -9.67 8.81 9.79
C SER A 120 -9.80 8.99 11.31
N VAL A 121 -8.71 8.73 12.01
CA VAL A 121 -8.58 9.12 13.42
C VAL A 121 -8.66 10.64 13.56
N GLN A 122 -8.95 11.08 14.78
CA GLN A 122 -8.99 12.49 15.16
C GLN A 122 -7.66 13.16 14.81
N VAL A 123 -7.75 14.33 14.16
CA VAL A 123 -6.60 15.21 13.96
C VAL A 123 -6.49 16.16 15.16
N ASP A 124 -5.30 16.23 15.74
CA ASP A 124 -4.93 17.28 16.69
C ASP A 124 -4.28 18.44 15.91
N ASN A 125 -4.92 19.61 15.93
CA ASN A 125 -4.42 20.81 15.26
C ASN A 125 -3.03 21.25 15.76
N ASN A 126 -2.62 20.87 16.98
CA ASN A 126 -1.35 21.31 17.58
C ASN A 126 -0.10 20.66 16.96
N ASN A 127 -0.24 19.52 16.26
CA ASN A 127 0.86 18.78 15.64
C ASN A 127 0.60 18.52 14.15
N ALA A 128 0.02 19.50 13.45
CA ALA A 128 -0.50 19.32 12.09
C ALA A 128 0.55 18.81 11.08
N GLU A 129 1.77 19.33 11.13
CA GLU A 129 2.88 19.01 10.22
C GLU A 129 3.35 17.55 10.30
N LEU A 130 3.09 16.85 11.41
CA LEU A 130 3.49 15.46 11.64
C LEU A 130 2.30 14.48 11.61
N SER A 131 1.13 14.91 11.14
CA SER A 131 -0.08 14.08 11.09
C SER A 131 -0.15 13.26 9.79
N PRO A 132 -0.08 11.90 9.83
CA PRO A 132 -0.22 11.09 8.62
C PRO A 132 -1.57 11.26 7.93
N VAL A 133 -2.61 11.60 8.70
CA VAL A 133 -3.95 11.93 8.18
C VAL A 133 -3.91 13.22 7.36
N LEU A 134 -3.25 14.28 7.84
CA LEU A 134 -3.13 15.51 7.06
C LEU A 134 -2.18 15.35 5.87
N ASN A 135 -1.13 14.54 5.99
CA ASN A 135 -0.27 14.22 4.85
C ASN A 135 -1.08 13.55 3.73
N GLU A 136 -1.86 12.50 4.04
CA GLU A 136 -2.74 11.84 3.06
C GLU A 136 -3.73 12.83 2.42
N ILE A 137 -4.35 13.71 3.21
CA ILE A 137 -5.33 14.69 2.72
C ILE A 137 -4.67 15.73 1.81
N ASN A 138 -3.52 16.28 2.19
CA ASN A 138 -2.77 17.26 1.39
C ASN A 138 -2.32 16.65 0.06
N VAL A 139 -1.83 15.41 0.08
CA VAL A 139 -1.46 14.67 -1.13
C VAL A 139 -2.68 14.40 -2.00
N LEU A 140 -3.79 13.90 -1.46
CA LEU A 140 -5.03 13.69 -2.22
C LEU A 140 -5.57 14.98 -2.86
N GLN A 141 -5.42 16.12 -2.18
CA GLN A 141 -5.76 17.43 -2.74
C GLN A 141 -4.81 17.84 -3.88
N ARG A 142 -3.50 17.57 -3.75
CA ARG A 142 -2.51 17.81 -4.83
C ARG A 142 -2.77 16.90 -6.03
N LEU A 143 -2.95 15.60 -5.84
CA LEU A 143 -3.29 14.65 -6.92
C LEU A 143 -4.55 15.09 -7.69
N LYS A 144 -5.56 15.64 -6.99
CA LYS A 144 -6.78 16.15 -7.61
C LYS A 144 -6.56 17.40 -8.47
N GLN A 145 -5.51 18.20 -8.25
CA GLN A 145 -5.20 19.38 -9.07
C GLN A 145 -4.65 18.99 -10.45
N PHE A 146 -4.08 17.80 -10.58
CA PHE A 146 -3.48 17.26 -11.81
C PHE A 146 -4.36 16.19 -12.49
N ALA A 147 -5.57 15.95 -11.97
CA ALA A 147 -6.46 14.89 -12.41
C ALA A 147 -7.23 15.19 -13.71
N ASP A 148 -7.11 16.41 -14.25
CA ASP A 148 -7.72 16.85 -15.50
C ASP A 148 -6.76 16.73 -16.71
N GLU A 149 -5.54 16.23 -16.52
CA GLU A 149 -4.56 15.96 -17.59
C GLU A 149 -4.79 14.61 -18.27
N ASP A 150 -4.61 14.53 -19.59
CA ASP A 150 -4.70 13.27 -20.35
C ASP A 150 -3.43 12.42 -20.17
N HIS A 151 -3.35 11.68 -19.06
CA HIS A 151 -2.18 10.88 -18.69
C HIS A 151 -2.53 9.42 -18.37
N PRO A 152 -1.96 8.41 -19.07
CA PRO A 152 -2.31 6.98 -18.91
C PRO A 152 -2.17 6.41 -17.49
N GLY A 153 -1.38 7.05 -16.63
CA GLY A 153 -1.28 6.68 -15.21
C GLY A 153 -2.56 6.84 -14.40
N LEU A 154 -3.45 7.77 -14.79
CA LEU A 154 -4.70 8.05 -14.05
C LEU A 154 -5.63 6.85 -13.96
N ASP A 155 -5.74 6.05 -15.03
CA ASP A 155 -6.51 4.79 -15.06
C ASP A 155 -6.02 3.76 -14.04
N PHE A 156 -4.80 3.95 -13.51
CA PHE A 156 -4.14 3.09 -12.53
C PHE A 156 -3.88 3.80 -11.18
N THR A 157 -4.53 4.94 -10.89
CA THR A 157 -4.37 5.68 -9.61
C THR A 157 -5.71 5.99 -8.93
N ARG A 158 -5.87 5.65 -7.64
CA ARG A 158 -7.13 5.82 -6.88
C ARG A 158 -7.35 7.26 -6.40
N LEU A 159 -7.92 8.11 -7.24
CA LEU A 159 -8.38 9.44 -6.85
C LEU A 159 -9.53 9.42 -5.83
N ALA A 160 -9.56 10.40 -4.92
CA ALA A 160 -10.68 10.64 -4.02
C ALA A 160 -11.85 11.35 -4.75
N ARG A 161 -13.03 10.73 -4.70
CA ARG A 161 -14.29 11.29 -5.22
C ARG A 161 -14.79 12.47 -4.40
N ASP A 162 -14.57 12.42 -3.09
CA ASP A 162 -15.06 13.40 -2.12
C ASP A 162 -14.12 13.43 -0.90
N ILE A 163 -13.91 14.61 -0.33
CA ILE A 163 -13.07 14.85 0.85
C ILE A 163 -13.80 15.86 1.73
N PHE A 164 -14.16 15.46 2.94
CA PHE A 164 -14.92 16.29 3.86
C PHE A 164 -14.55 16.01 5.32
N GLU A 165 -14.95 16.90 6.22
CA GLU A 165 -14.74 16.75 7.66
C GLU A 165 -16.02 16.29 8.37
N THR A 166 -15.86 15.61 9.51
CA THR A 166 -16.95 15.29 10.44
C THR A 166 -16.47 15.44 11.88
N GLU A 167 -17.35 15.91 12.75
CA GLU A 167 -17.02 16.08 14.18
C GLU A 167 -17.52 14.91 15.03
N SER A 168 -16.76 14.62 16.09
CA SER A 168 -17.14 13.72 17.18
C SER A 168 -16.96 14.43 18.52
N LEU A 169 -17.41 13.81 19.61
CA LEU A 169 -17.16 14.30 20.98
C LEU A 169 -15.66 14.35 21.36
N SER A 170 -14.76 13.80 20.53
CA SER A 170 -13.32 13.83 20.76
C SER A 170 -12.61 14.90 19.92
N GLY A 171 -13.08 15.16 18.70
CA GLY A 171 -12.58 16.23 17.82
C GLY A 171 -13.01 16.07 16.36
N ARG A 172 -12.27 16.71 15.45
CA ARG A 172 -12.50 16.62 13.99
C ARG A 172 -11.82 15.38 13.38
N HIS A 173 -12.51 14.76 12.43
CA HIS A 173 -12.06 13.61 11.66
C HIS A 173 -12.21 13.91 10.17
N TYR A 174 -11.23 13.53 9.35
CA TYR A 174 -11.38 13.57 7.90
C TYR A 174 -12.07 12.31 7.38
N CYS A 175 -12.85 12.48 6.33
CA CYS A 175 -13.52 11.43 5.59
C CYS A 175 -13.17 11.54 4.10
N THR A 176 -12.68 10.44 3.52
CA THR A 176 -12.34 10.36 2.10
C THR A 176 -13.14 9.24 1.42
N ALA A 177 -13.80 9.57 0.31
CA ALA A 177 -14.66 8.66 -0.43
C ALA A 177 -14.01 8.24 -1.76
N TYR A 178 -14.02 6.95 -2.09
CA TYR A 178 -13.39 6.39 -3.29
C TYR A 178 -14.31 5.44 -4.05
N LYS A 179 -14.02 5.20 -5.34
CA LYS A 179 -14.61 4.06 -6.04
C LYS A 179 -14.24 2.76 -5.29
N PRO A 180 -15.19 1.85 -4.98
CA PRO A 180 -14.88 0.51 -4.53
C PRO A 180 -13.95 -0.20 -5.53
N GLN A 181 -13.07 -1.06 -5.03
CA GLN A 181 -11.68 -1.15 -5.51
C GLN A 181 -11.29 -2.64 -5.77
N GLY A 182 -10.25 -3.02 -6.53
CA GLY A 182 -10.02 -4.39 -7.09
C GLY A 182 -9.92 -5.65 -6.17
N ASN A 183 -8.70 -6.16 -5.92
CA ASN A 183 -8.29 -7.23 -4.96
C ASN A 183 -6.84 -6.88 -4.51
N SER A 184 -6.40 -7.11 -3.25
CA SER A 184 -4.99 -6.82 -2.88
C SER A 184 -4.06 -7.81 -3.56
N THR A 185 -2.86 -7.36 -3.95
CA THR A 185 -1.96 -8.19 -4.75
C THR A 185 -1.48 -9.40 -3.93
N ARG A 186 -1.34 -9.25 -2.60
CA ARG A 186 -1.03 -10.33 -1.67
C ARG A 186 -2.11 -11.41 -1.61
N ILE A 187 -3.38 -11.03 -1.46
CA ILE A 187 -4.53 -11.96 -1.49
C ILE A 187 -4.71 -12.59 -2.88
N LEU A 188 -4.21 -11.95 -3.94
CA LEU A 188 -4.11 -12.53 -5.29
C LEU A 188 -2.94 -13.52 -5.39
N GLN A 189 -1.77 -13.17 -4.86
CA GLN A 189 -0.54 -13.97 -4.84
C GLN A 189 -0.73 -15.29 -4.09
N GLU A 190 -1.38 -15.26 -2.93
CA GLU A 190 -1.65 -16.43 -2.07
C GLU A 190 -2.64 -17.45 -2.67
N LYS A 191 -3.32 -17.10 -3.77
CA LYS A 191 -4.14 -18.05 -4.54
C LYS A 191 -3.30 -18.95 -5.46
N PHE A 192 -2.01 -18.65 -5.64
CA PHE A 192 -1.10 -19.45 -6.44
C PHE A 192 -0.17 -20.32 -5.56
N PRO A 193 0.23 -21.52 -6.02
CA PRO A 193 1.16 -22.39 -5.28
C PRO A 193 2.45 -21.66 -4.91
N ASN A 194 2.87 -21.80 -3.65
CA ASN A 194 4.07 -21.16 -3.08
C ASN A 194 4.13 -19.63 -3.24
N ALA A 195 2.98 -18.95 -3.41
CA ALA A 195 2.90 -17.51 -3.67
C ALA A 195 3.57 -17.06 -5.00
N ILE A 196 3.80 -17.97 -5.95
CA ILE A 196 4.41 -17.67 -7.25
C ILE A 196 3.34 -17.18 -8.23
N THR A 197 3.40 -15.90 -8.59
CA THR A 197 2.44 -15.28 -9.52
C THR A 197 2.83 -15.60 -10.97
N PRO A 198 1.89 -16.02 -11.84
CA PRO A 198 2.19 -16.28 -13.25
C PRO A 198 2.82 -15.06 -13.95
N LYS A 199 3.93 -15.26 -14.67
CA LYS A 199 4.65 -14.18 -15.40
C LYS A 199 3.75 -13.23 -16.22
N PRO A 200 2.71 -13.70 -16.95
CA PRO A 200 1.77 -12.81 -17.65
C PRO A 200 1.10 -11.79 -16.73
N LEU A 201 0.70 -12.25 -15.54
CA LEU A 201 0.05 -11.42 -14.53
C LEU A 201 1.08 -10.50 -13.86
N VAL A 202 2.31 -10.94 -13.59
CA VAL A 202 3.37 -10.05 -13.08
C VAL A 202 3.64 -8.90 -14.04
N LYS A 203 3.90 -9.16 -15.33
CA LYS A 203 4.08 -8.10 -16.34
C LYS A 203 2.88 -7.15 -16.38
N SER A 204 1.66 -7.71 -16.35
CA SER A 204 0.39 -6.98 -16.34
C SER A 204 0.22 -6.07 -15.12
N LEU A 205 0.68 -6.49 -13.94
CA LEU A 205 0.68 -5.70 -12.70
C LEU A 205 1.73 -4.58 -12.77
N ILE A 206 2.99 -4.94 -13.03
CA ILE A 206 4.15 -4.04 -13.00
C ILE A 206 4.03 -2.92 -14.04
N HIS A 207 3.60 -3.23 -15.27
CA HIS A 207 3.45 -2.23 -16.34
C HIS A 207 2.39 -1.15 -15.99
N ARG A 208 1.32 -1.51 -15.29
CA ARG A 208 0.29 -0.55 -14.83
C ARG A 208 0.73 0.27 -13.64
N LEU A 209 1.42 -0.36 -12.69
CA LEU A 209 2.03 0.34 -11.56
C LEU A 209 3.06 1.38 -12.03
N LEU A 210 3.88 1.03 -13.02
CA LEU A 210 4.83 1.96 -13.63
C LEU A 210 4.15 3.18 -14.28
N PHE A 211 3.02 3.03 -14.98
CA PHE A 211 2.26 4.18 -15.49
C PHE A 211 1.70 5.06 -14.35
N SER A 212 1.18 4.45 -13.29
CA SER A 212 0.67 5.17 -12.11
C SER A 212 1.80 5.99 -11.44
N VAL A 213 2.95 5.37 -11.21
CA VAL A 213 4.13 6.01 -10.62
C VAL A 213 4.75 7.06 -11.55
N ASN A 214 4.71 6.85 -12.86
CA ASN A 214 5.10 7.84 -13.86
C ASN A 214 4.28 9.13 -13.76
N TRP A 215 2.95 9.04 -13.56
CA TRP A 215 2.10 10.21 -13.31
C TRP A 215 2.44 10.92 -11.99
N LEU A 216 2.67 10.14 -10.92
CA LEU A 216 3.05 10.68 -9.61
C LEU A 216 4.37 11.48 -9.69
N HIS A 217 5.35 10.96 -10.42
CA HIS A 217 6.66 11.57 -10.60
C HIS A 217 6.63 12.77 -11.54
N ALA A 218 6.19 12.56 -12.79
CA ALA A 218 6.37 13.50 -13.88
C ALA A 218 5.33 14.64 -13.89
N THR A 219 4.09 14.38 -13.47
CA THR A 219 3.04 15.38 -13.36
C THR A 219 2.90 15.87 -11.91
N CYS A 220 2.73 14.95 -10.94
CA CYS A 220 2.36 15.34 -9.59
C CYS A 220 3.53 15.75 -8.68
N GLY A 221 4.79 15.51 -9.03
CA GLY A 221 5.97 15.87 -8.22
C GLY A 221 6.08 15.17 -6.85
N VAL A 222 5.41 14.02 -6.67
CA VAL A 222 5.40 13.23 -5.43
C VAL A 222 5.96 11.82 -5.64
N ALA A 223 6.60 11.25 -4.62
CA ALA A 223 6.93 9.83 -4.55
C ALA A 223 5.92 9.08 -3.66
N HIS A 224 5.64 7.81 -4.00
CA HIS A 224 4.77 6.94 -3.20
C HIS A 224 5.45 6.54 -1.89
N THR A 225 6.70 6.11 -1.99
CA THR A 225 7.62 5.67 -0.92
C THR A 225 7.22 4.43 -0.12
N ASP A 226 6.01 3.90 -0.34
CA ASP A 226 5.45 2.75 0.39
C ASP A 226 4.78 1.78 -0.59
N ILE A 227 5.51 1.45 -1.67
CA ILE A 227 5.10 0.46 -2.67
C ILE A 227 5.49 -0.93 -2.14
N GLU A 228 4.58 -1.53 -1.39
CA GLU A 228 4.71 -2.88 -0.86
C GLU A 228 3.46 -3.74 -1.08
N ASP A 229 3.61 -5.05 -0.95
CA ASP A 229 2.50 -6.02 -1.03
C ASP A 229 2.26 -6.72 0.31
N GLN A 230 2.21 -5.92 1.39
CA GLN A 230 1.94 -6.39 2.74
C GLN A 230 0.44 -6.24 3.08
N GLU A 231 -0.15 -7.32 3.60
CA GLU A 231 -1.27 -7.20 4.54
C GLU A 231 -0.83 -7.70 5.93
N SER A 232 -1.36 -7.06 6.97
CA SER A 232 -1.20 -7.53 8.35
C SER A 232 -1.78 -8.94 8.49
N GLN A 233 -0.98 -9.89 9.02
CA GLN A 233 -1.30 -11.32 9.00
C GLN A 233 -2.69 -11.71 9.54
N ASP A 234 -3.23 -12.77 8.93
CA ASP A 234 -4.60 -13.27 9.01
C ASP A 234 -5.18 -13.40 10.45
N PRO A 235 -6.38 -12.86 10.74
CA PRO A 235 -6.92 -12.81 12.10
C PRO A 235 -7.45 -14.17 12.58
N ASN A 236 -6.78 -14.72 13.59
CA ASN A 236 -7.28 -15.89 14.32
C ASN A 236 -8.63 -15.65 15.03
N LEU A 237 -9.33 -16.76 15.31
CA LEU A 237 -10.77 -16.83 15.63
C LEU A 237 -11.29 -15.82 16.70
N PRO A 238 -12.48 -15.23 16.50
CA PRO A 238 -12.93 -14.08 17.29
C PRO A 238 -13.82 -14.41 18.50
N ILE A 239 -13.61 -13.70 19.62
CA ILE A 239 -14.49 -13.69 20.80
C ILE A 239 -15.13 -12.29 20.96
N THR A 240 -16.39 -12.24 21.41
CA THR A 240 -17.17 -10.99 21.52
C THR A 240 -16.90 -10.28 22.85
N SER A 241 -16.31 -9.08 22.83
CA SER A 241 -16.06 -8.29 24.05
C SER A 241 -17.14 -7.23 24.30
N THR A 242 -17.83 -7.32 25.45
CA THR A 242 -18.70 -6.24 25.95
C THR A 242 -18.00 -5.56 27.12
N ILE A 243 -17.38 -4.39 26.89
CA ILE A 243 -16.60 -3.70 27.92
C ILE A 243 -17.51 -2.80 28.77
N ASN A 244 -17.93 -3.32 29.92
CA ASN A 244 -18.54 -2.65 31.07
C ASN A 244 -19.92 -1.96 30.88
N LYS A 245 -20.60 -1.72 32.01
CA LYS A 245 -22.00 -1.26 32.10
C LYS A 245 -22.17 0.26 31.89
N THR A 246 -21.44 0.86 30.95
CA THR A 246 -21.52 2.31 30.65
C THR A 246 -21.32 2.57 29.16
N MET A 247 -22.44 2.54 28.42
CA MET A 247 -22.57 2.68 26.96
C MET A 247 -21.86 1.58 26.13
N PRO A 248 -22.61 0.71 25.41
CA PRO A 248 -22.01 -0.37 24.63
C PRO A 248 -21.12 0.19 23.50
N ILE A 249 -19.88 -0.31 23.45
CA ILE A 249 -18.94 -0.03 22.37
C ILE A 249 -19.25 -0.99 21.23
N ILE A 250 -19.59 -0.46 20.05
CA ILE A 250 -19.84 -1.29 18.86
C ILE A 250 -18.61 -1.21 17.96
N VAL A 251 -17.72 -2.20 18.07
CA VAL A 251 -16.75 -2.50 17.01
C VAL A 251 -17.39 -3.52 16.09
N TYR A 252 -17.56 -3.13 14.82
CA TYR A 252 -18.05 -4.03 13.79
C TYR A 252 -16.89 -4.81 13.21
N LYS A 253 -17.13 -6.08 12.85
CA LYS A 253 -16.16 -6.85 12.08
C LYS A 253 -16.14 -6.40 10.62
N SER A 254 -14.95 -6.31 10.08
CA SER A 254 -14.68 -6.14 8.65
C SER A 254 -15.19 -7.38 7.93
N LYS A 255 -15.94 -7.20 6.83
CA LYS A 255 -16.46 -8.33 6.05
C LYS A 255 -15.48 -8.68 4.93
N PRO A 256 -15.08 -9.97 4.79
CA PRO A 256 -14.23 -10.39 3.69
C PRO A 256 -14.93 -10.10 2.35
N THR A 257 -14.13 -9.65 1.40
CA THR A 257 -14.56 -8.99 0.17
C THR A 257 -14.84 -10.02 -0.93
N MET A 258 -15.93 -10.79 -0.77
CA MET A 258 -16.31 -11.93 -1.65
C MET A 258 -16.60 -11.52 -3.11
N LEU A 259 -15.57 -11.29 -3.92
CA LEU A 259 -15.66 -11.03 -5.35
C LEU A 259 -14.53 -11.73 -6.12
N GLU A 260 -14.82 -12.13 -7.35
CA GLU A 260 -13.94 -12.94 -8.21
C GLU A 260 -12.93 -12.09 -8.98
N LEU A 261 -11.86 -12.72 -9.47
CA LEU A 261 -10.69 -12.10 -10.10
C LEU A 261 -11.03 -11.28 -11.38
N SER A 262 -11.52 -10.06 -11.20
CA SER A 262 -11.95 -9.18 -12.30
C SER A 262 -11.71 -7.71 -11.93
N GLY A 263 -10.70 -7.11 -12.54
CA GLY A 263 -10.33 -5.72 -12.30
C GLY A 263 -8.95 -5.41 -12.86
N LEU A 264 -8.62 -4.12 -12.91
CA LEU A 264 -7.26 -3.65 -13.16
C LEU A 264 -6.61 -3.35 -11.78
N PRO A 265 -5.29 -3.55 -11.61
CA PRO A 265 -4.58 -3.06 -10.43
C PRO A 265 -4.62 -1.53 -10.42
N ILE A 266 -4.85 -0.96 -9.24
CA ILE A 266 -4.90 0.49 -9.01
C ILE A 266 -3.98 0.80 -7.83
N LEU A 267 -3.13 1.82 -7.94
CA LEU A 267 -2.24 2.26 -6.88
C LEU A 267 -3.02 3.02 -5.81
N THR A 268 -2.77 2.70 -4.54
CA THR A 268 -3.59 3.09 -3.39
C THR A 268 -2.77 3.36 -2.13
N ASP A 269 -3.43 4.03 -1.18
CA ASP A 269 -2.94 4.45 0.14
C ASP A 269 -1.75 5.40 0.10
N TYR A 270 -2.02 6.65 0.50
CA TYR A 270 -1.11 7.78 0.27
C TYR A 270 -0.66 8.42 1.58
N GLY A 271 -0.79 7.71 2.70
CA GLY A 271 -0.40 8.20 4.02
C GLY A 271 1.08 8.51 4.15
N GLN A 272 1.93 7.74 3.45
CA GLN A 272 3.38 7.93 3.43
C GLN A 272 3.91 8.71 2.22
N MET A 273 3.05 9.15 1.30
CA MET A 273 3.47 9.91 0.12
C MET A 273 4.19 11.20 0.49
N ARG A 274 5.22 11.56 -0.29
CA ARG A 274 6.08 12.71 0.00
C ARG A 274 6.30 13.55 -1.25
N VAL A 275 6.22 14.87 -1.08
CA VAL A 275 6.63 15.83 -2.12
C VAL A 275 8.15 15.74 -2.27
N VAL A 276 8.61 15.55 -3.51
CA VAL A 276 10.04 15.50 -3.86
C VAL A 276 10.43 16.76 -4.60
N GLU A 277 9.54 17.30 -5.45
CA GLU A 277 9.74 18.56 -6.15
C GLU A 277 10.00 19.72 -5.17
N GLY A 278 11.19 20.32 -5.24
CA GLY A 278 11.60 21.42 -4.37
C GLY A 278 11.97 21.03 -2.93
N CYS A 279 11.95 19.74 -2.58
CA CYS A 279 12.23 19.22 -1.24
C CYS A 279 13.52 18.38 -1.22
N VAL A 280 14.29 18.50 -0.13
CA VAL A 280 15.38 17.56 0.17
C VAL A 280 14.89 16.59 1.25
N ASN A 281 14.69 15.33 0.88
CA ASN A 281 14.32 14.26 1.81
C ASN A 281 15.57 13.43 2.14
N GLN A 282 15.80 13.12 3.43
CA GLN A 282 16.97 12.35 3.92
C GLN A 282 16.64 11.52 5.18
N ASP A 283 15.39 11.55 5.62
CA ASP A 283 14.89 10.83 6.78
C ASP A 283 14.73 9.32 6.49
N TRP A 284 14.78 8.52 7.55
CA TRP A 284 14.58 7.08 7.51
C TRP A 284 13.11 6.77 7.21
N TRP A 285 12.83 6.54 5.93
CA TRP A 285 11.50 6.41 5.37
C TRP A 285 11.35 5.07 4.61
N MET A 286 10.19 4.82 4.00
CA MET A 286 9.81 3.55 3.35
C MET A 286 9.70 2.35 4.31
N SER A 287 9.01 1.30 3.88
CA SER A 287 8.84 0.05 4.65
C SER A 287 10.02 -0.92 4.49
N ASP A 288 10.27 -1.73 5.52
CA ASP A 288 11.56 -2.38 5.80
C ASP A 288 12.10 -3.28 4.68
N LEU A 289 11.23 -4.00 3.97
CA LEU A 289 11.64 -4.95 2.92
C LEU A 289 11.86 -4.30 1.55
N TYR A 290 11.29 -3.11 1.31
CA TYR A 290 11.27 -2.45 0.00
C TYR A 290 12.07 -1.14 -0.03
N ARG A 291 12.72 -0.78 1.09
CA ARG A 291 13.50 0.45 1.28
C ARG A 291 14.67 0.55 0.29
N ALA A 292 14.88 1.73 -0.29
CA ALA A 292 15.93 1.96 -1.28
C ALA A 292 17.32 2.14 -0.62
N PRO A 293 18.43 1.77 -1.31
CA PRO A 293 19.77 1.78 -0.72
C PRO A 293 20.25 3.17 -0.30
N GLU A 294 19.83 4.24 -0.98
CA GLU A 294 20.11 5.62 -0.59
C GLU A 294 19.57 5.94 0.81
N VAL A 295 18.39 5.42 1.16
CA VAL A 295 17.80 5.57 2.51
C VAL A 295 18.59 4.75 3.54
N LEU A 296 19.01 3.53 3.21
CA LEU A 296 19.88 2.71 4.08
C LEU A 296 21.23 3.36 4.34
N LEU A 297 21.77 4.09 3.36
CA LEU A 297 23.02 4.83 3.44
C LEU A 297 22.86 6.23 4.06
N HIS A 298 21.65 6.60 4.54
CA HIS A 298 21.33 7.93 5.06
C HIS A 298 21.68 9.07 4.06
N LEU A 299 21.55 8.81 2.76
CA LEU A 299 21.75 9.78 1.69
C LEU A 299 20.43 10.47 1.32
N PRO A 300 20.46 11.63 0.66
CA PRO A 300 19.26 12.26 0.11
C PRO A 300 18.55 11.33 -0.88
N TRP A 301 17.22 11.37 -0.89
CA TRP A 301 16.39 10.50 -1.71
C TRP A 301 15.23 11.26 -2.40
N GLY A 302 14.71 10.67 -3.48
CA GLY A 302 13.66 11.24 -4.32
C GLY A 302 12.93 10.17 -5.13
N PHE A 303 12.38 10.51 -6.30
CA PHE A 303 11.60 9.61 -7.16
C PHE A 303 12.18 8.19 -7.41
N PRO A 304 13.51 7.98 -7.53
CA PRO A 304 14.07 6.65 -7.76
C PRO A 304 13.76 5.60 -6.69
N VAL A 305 13.31 5.99 -5.48
CA VAL A 305 12.94 5.05 -4.42
C VAL A 305 11.77 4.16 -4.81
N ASP A 306 10.77 4.71 -5.53
CA ASP A 306 9.59 3.95 -5.96
C ASP A 306 9.97 2.89 -7.00
N ILE A 307 10.88 3.25 -7.91
CA ILE A 307 11.34 2.32 -8.95
C ILE A 307 12.10 1.15 -8.33
N TRP A 308 12.91 1.41 -7.30
CA TRP A 308 13.56 0.34 -6.52
C TRP A 308 12.53 -0.61 -5.88
N SER A 309 11.51 -0.08 -5.20
CA SER A 309 10.46 -0.90 -4.58
C SER A 309 9.66 -1.72 -5.61
N ILE A 310 9.38 -1.17 -6.80
CA ILE A 310 8.79 -1.91 -7.94
C ILE A 310 9.70 -3.08 -8.36
N GLY A 311 11.03 -2.91 -8.35
CA GLY A 311 11.98 -3.98 -8.62
C GLY A 311 11.92 -5.13 -7.61
N VAL A 312 11.94 -4.79 -6.31
CA VAL A 312 11.80 -5.78 -5.22
C VAL A 312 10.45 -6.50 -5.33
N MET A 313 9.36 -5.77 -5.52
CA MET A 313 8.02 -6.35 -5.70
C MET A 313 7.91 -7.24 -6.95
N THR A 314 8.60 -6.89 -8.05
CA THR A 314 8.63 -7.73 -9.26
C THR A 314 9.27 -9.10 -8.98
N LEU A 315 10.40 -9.11 -8.25
CA LEU A 315 11.07 -10.34 -7.84
C LEU A 315 10.23 -11.15 -6.85
N GLU A 316 9.55 -10.49 -5.92
CA GLU A 316 8.68 -11.17 -4.95
C GLU A 316 7.46 -11.83 -5.60
N LEU A 317 6.81 -11.13 -6.53
CA LEU A 317 5.68 -11.69 -7.28
C LEU A 317 6.11 -12.89 -8.15
N LEU A 318 7.32 -12.87 -8.72
CA LEU A 318 7.87 -13.99 -9.49
C LEU A 318 8.26 -15.17 -8.59
N GLU A 319 9.02 -14.95 -7.52
CA GLU A 319 9.67 -16.02 -6.76
C GLU A 319 8.93 -16.45 -5.48
N GLY A 320 7.80 -15.80 -5.15
CA GLY A 320 6.96 -16.13 -3.97
C GLY A 320 7.58 -15.76 -2.61
N LYS A 321 8.69 -15.01 -2.63
CA LYS A 321 9.53 -14.65 -1.48
C LYS A 321 10.13 -13.27 -1.73
N ASN A 322 10.23 -12.40 -0.72
CA ASN A 322 10.93 -11.13 -0.87
C ASN A 322 12.44 -11.32 -1.15
N LEU A 323 13.08 -10.33 -1.78
CA LEU A 323 14.52 -10.36 -2.05
C LEU A 323 15.37 -10.29 -0.77
N PHE A 324 14.88 -9.56 0.24
CA PHE A 324 15.61 -9.28 1.47
C PHE A 324 14.90 -9.87 2.71
N ASP A 325 15.70 -10.29 3.70
CA ASP A 325 15.24 -10.67 5.04
C ASP A 325 16.16 -10.01 6.07
N PRO A 326 16.02 -8.69 6.30
CA PRO A 326 16.89 -7.92 7.19
C PRO A 326 16.47 -7.99 8.66
N ILE A 327 15.62 -8.97 9.04
CA ILE A 327 15.00 -9.07 10.36
C ILE A 327 15.75 -10.10 11.21
N ASP A 328 16.23 -9.67 12.39
CA ASP A 328 16.71 -10.61 13.40
C ASP A 328 15.54 -11.43 13.95
N ARG A 329 15.51 -12.73 13.60
CA ARG A 329 14.49 -13.70 13.99
C ARG A 329 14.47 -14.02 15.50
N VAL A 330 15.47 -13.58 16.28
CA VAL A 330 15.49 -13.68 17.75
C VAL A 330 14.73 -12.52 18.40
N HIS A 331 14.88 -11.30 17.88
CA HIS A 331 14.35 -10.08 18.50
C HIS A 331 13.18 -9.42 17.75
N GLY A 332 12.88 -9.87 16.52
CA GLY A 332 11.85 -9.31 15.65
C GLY A 332 12.16 -7.87 15.21
N GLN A 333 13.44 -7.56 14.96
CA GLN A 333 13.92 -6.19 14.71
C GLN A 333 14.74 -6.10 13.42
N TYR A 334 14.61 -4.96 12.75
CA TYR A 334 15.40 -4.60 11.58
C TYR A 334 16.89 -4.42 11.94
N VAL A 335 17.78 -5.04 11.15
CA VAL A 335 19.23 -4.98 11.33
C VAL A 335 19.88 -4.40 10.07
N LEU A 336 20.19 -3.11 10.10
CA LEU A 336 20.82 -2.38 9.00
C LEU A 336 22.08 -3.06 8.41
N PRO A 337 23.06 -3.56 9.20
CA PRO A 337 24.22 -4.22 8.58
C PRO A 337 23.89 -5.58 7.94
N LEU A 338 22.84 -6.29 8.39
CA LEU A 338 22.34 -7.49 7.72
C LEU A 338 21.70 -7.12 6.38
N ALA A 339 20.94 -6.02 6.32
CA ALA A 339 20.41 -5.48 5.07
C ALA A 339 21.54 -5.11 4.09
N LEU A 340 22.50 -4.28 4.52
CA LEU A 340 23.62 -3.86 3.66
C LEU A 340 24.44 -5.06 3.16
N ALA A 341 24.73 -6.05 4.01
CA ALA A 341 25.38 -7.29 3.59
C ALA A 341 24.57 -8.04 2.51
N GLN A 342 23.25 -8.20 2.67
CA GLN A 342 22.38 -8.82 1.65
C GLN A 342 22.39 -8.02 0.33
N TYR A 343 22.34 -6.69 0.39
CA TYR A 343 22.35 -5.83 -0.81
C TYR A 343 23.66 -5.98 -1.59
N ILE A 344 24.80 -5.98 -0.89
CA ILE A 344 26.12 -6.24 -1.48
C ILE A 344 26.20 -7.67 -2.06
N GLY A 345 25.55 -8.65 -1.42
CA GLY A 345 25.49 -10.02 -1.91
C GLY A 345 24.75 -10.16 -3.24
N TYR A 346 23.61 -9.50 -3.42
CA TYR A 346 22.85 -9.59 -4.68
C TYR A 346 23.38 -8.68 -5.79
N LEU A 347 23.82 -7.46 -5.46
CA LEU A 347 24.18 -6.43 -6.44
C LEU A 347 25.68 -6.33 -6.73
N GLY A 348 26.53 -6.86 -5.84
CA GLY A 348 27.94 -6.47 -5.74
C GLY A 348 28.13 -5.20 -4.89
N PRO A 349 29.38 -4.81 -4.63
CA PRO A 349 29.68 -3.64 -3.80
C PRO A 349 29.14 -2.35 -4.41
N PRO A 350 28.63 -1.41 -3.59
CA PRO A 350 28.21 -0.10 -4.05
C PRO A 350 29.39 0.71 -4.61
N PRO A 351 29.16 1.62 -5.57
CA PRO A 351 30.19 2.55 -6.04
C PRO A 351 30.81 3.36 -4.89
N LEU A 352 32.14 3.36 -4.80
CA LEU A 352 32.90 4.06 -3.75
C LEU A 352 32.52 5.55 -3.64
N SER A 353 32.29 6.21 -4.79
CA SER A 353 31.84 7.60 -4.90
C SER A 353 30.45 7.89 -4.31
N ILE A 354 29.69 6.86 -3.93
CA ILE A 354 28.38 6.98 -3.29
C ILE A 354 28.53 6.68 -1.80
N ILE A 355 29.14 5.56 -1.43
CA ILE A 355 29.31 5.22 0.00
C ILE A 355 30.19 6.23 0.74
N GLN A 356 31.20 6.85 0.10
CA GLN A 356 31.98 7.92 0.73
C GLN A 356 31.15 9.17 1.11
N LYS A 357 29.94 9.35 0.54
CA LYS A 357 29.00 10.42 0.92
C LYS A 357 28.18 10.04 2.16
N SER A 358 28.13 8.76 2.53
CA SER A 358 27.31 8.25 3.63
C SER A 358 27.97 8.52 4.98
N PRO A 359 27.21 8.99 6.00
CA PRO A 359 27.72 9.07 7.38
C PRO A 359 28.04 7.69 7.98
N LEU A 360 27.65 6.60 7.31
CA LEU A 360 27.90 5.21 7.73
C LEU A 360 29.18 4.62 7.14
N PHE A 361 29.87 5.31 6.22
CA PHE A 361 31.02 4.80 5.47
C PHE A 361 32.05 4.13 6.36
N SER A 362 32.67 4.89 7.28
CA SER A 362 33.69 4.42 8.21
C SER A 362 33.16 3.54 9.36
N THR A 363 31.87 3.18 9.36
CA THR A 363 31.29 2.22 10.31
C THR A 363 31.19 0.82 9.71
N TYR A 364 31.06 0.70 8.38
CA TYR A 364 30.82 -0.57 7.70
C TYR A 364 31.80 -0.90 6.56
N PHE A 365 32.58 0.07 6.08
CA PHE A 365 33.49 -0.06 4.95
C PHE A 365 34.92 0.41 5.29
N ASP A 366 35.92 -0.13 4.60
CA ASP A 366 37.29 0.39 4.59
C ASP A 366 37.48 1.56 3.61
N ALA A 367 38.71 2.09 3.49
CA ALA A 367 39.00 3.25 2.65
C ALA A 367 38.81 2.96 1.14
N GLU A 368 39.01 1.71 0.75
CA GLU A 368 38.86 1.17 -0.59
C GLU A 368 37.38 0.84 -0.95
N GLY A 369 36.50 0.74 0.05
CA GLY A 369 35.07 0.47 -0.08
C GLY A 369 34.66 -0.98 0.10
N ASN A 370 35.53 -1.84 0.61
CA ASN A 370 35.19 -3.23 0.95
C ASN A 370 34.38 -3.28 2.25
N TRP A 371 33.49 -4.25 2.35
CA TRP A 371 32.70 -4.52 3.56
C TRP A 371 33.57 -5.11 4.68
N VAL A 372 33.57 -4.47 5.87
CA VAL A 372 34.39 -4.86 7.04
C VAL A 372 33.57 -5.10 8.31
N SER A 373 32.25 -5.26 8.19
CA SER A 373 31.33 -5.47 9.32
C SER A 373 30.79 -6.90 9.40
N GLU A 374 30.19 -7.22 10.55
CA GLU A 374 29.32 -8.40 10.71
C GLU A 374 27.86 -8.02 10.35
N PRO A 375 27.07 -8.91 9.73
CA PRO A 375 27.45 -10.24 9.24
C PRO A 375 28.30 -10.17 7.95
N PRO A 376 28.99 -11.24 7.56
CA PRO A 376 29.67 -11.32 6.27
C PRO A 376 28.68 -11.28 5.10
N VAL A 377 29.13 -10.75 3.96
CA VAL A 377 28.36 -10.73 2.71
C VAL A 377 27.99 -12.17 2.29
N PRO A 378 26.69 -12.47 2.06
CA PRO A 378 26.26 -13.80 1.60
C PRO A 378 26.70 -14.06 0.16
N LYS A 379 27.10 -15.29 -0.13
CA LYS A 379 27.45 -15.73 -1.49
C LYS A 379 26.17 -16.03 -2.27
N THR A 380 25.71 -15.06 -3.04
CA THR A 380 24.47 -15.11 -3.84
C THR A 380 24.61 -14.20 -5.06
N SER A 381 23.55 -14.09 -5.88
CA SER A 381 23.41 -13.11 -6.96
C SER A 381 21.94 -12.90 -7.30
N LEU A 382 21.60 -11.82 -8.02
CA LEU A 382 20.23 -11.68 -8.58
C LEU A 382 19.90 -12.83 -9.54
N GLU A 383 20.87 -13.30 -10.31
CA GLU A 383 20.72 -14.40 -11.26
C GLU A 383 20.41 -15.74 -10.55
N ASP A 384 20.99 -15.99 -9.38
CA ASP A 384 20.70 -17.18 -8.56
C ASP A 384 19.35 -17.08 -7.83
N PHE A 385 18.92 -15.86 -7.47
CA PHE A 385 17.62 -15.63 -6.82
C PHE A 385 16.43 -15.98 -7.72
N VAL A 386 16.55 -15.71 -9.02
CA VAL A 386 15.52 -15.90 -10.06
C VAL A 386 15.50 -17.35 -10.53
N THR A 387 14.64 -18.17 -9.93
CA THR A 387 14.47 -19.60 -10.25
C THR A 387 13.32 -19.87 -11.23
N THR A 388 12.33 -18.97 -11.33
CA THR A 388 11.12 -19.17 -12.14
C THR A 388 11.28 -18.87 -13.64
N ILE A 389 12.38 -18.20 -14.03
CA ILE A 389 12.75 -18.01 -15.43
C ILE A 389 13.94 -18.94 -15.74
N PRO A 390 13.81 -19.90 -16.69
CA PRO A 390 14.89 -20.82 -17.02
C PRO A 390 16.03 -20.12 -17.79
N PRO A 391 17.28 -20.64 -17.74
CA PRO A 391 18.40 -20.08 -18.50
C PRO A 391 18.14 -20.00 -20.01
N GLY A 392 18.51 -18.87 -20.61
CA GLY A 392 18.28 -18.55 -22.01
C GLY A 392 17.79 -17.11 -22.19
N GLN A 393 17.42 -16.76 -23.43
CA GLN A 393 17.17 -15.37 -23.84
C GLN A 393 16.20 -14.61 -22.91
N GLU A 394 15.11 -15.23 -22.43
CA GLU A 394 14.18 -14.54 -21.53
C GLU A 394 14.82 -14.20 -20.17
N LYS A 395 15.68 -15.07 -19.62
CA LYS A 395 16.43 -14.77 -18.39
C LYS A 395 17.50 -13.71 -18.63
N ASP A 396 18.15 -13.70 -19.80
CA ASP A 396 19.10 -12.65 -20.16
C ASP A 396 18.41 -11.28 -20.26
N GLN A 397 17.20 -11.24 -20.85
CA GLN A 397 16.33 -10.07 -20.92
C GLN A 397 15.89 -9.62 -19.52
N PHE A 398 15.39 -10.53 -18.69
CA PHE A 398 14.98 -10.20 -17.32
C PHE A 398 16.16 -9.70 -16.47
N SER A 399 17.35 -10.29 -16.62
CA SER A 399 18.55 -9.88 -15.87
C SER A 399 18.99 -8.45 -16.24
N ARG A 400 18.83 -8.03 -17.51
CA ARG A 400 19.00 -6.64 -17.92
C ARG A 400 17.91 -5.73 -17.33
N PHE A 401 16.64 -6.13 -17.43
CA PHE A 401 15.49 -5.39 -16.89
C PHE A 401 15.64 -5.12 -15.39
N ILE A 402 15.92 -6.14 -14.58
CA ILE A 402 15.96 -5.99 -13.13
C ILE A 402 17.20 -5.25 -12.64
N ARG A 403 18.35 -5.37 -13.33
CA ARG A 403 19.58 -4.67 -12.94
C ARG A 403 19.52 -3.15 -13.13
N LYS A 404 18.85 -2.64 -14.19
CA LYS A 404 18.64 -1.18 -14.33
C LYS A 404 17.67 -0.59 -13.29
N ILE A 405 16.84 -1.43 -12.68
CA ILE A 405 15.91 -1.07 -11.60
C ILE A 405 16.60 -1.15 -10.23
N LEU A 406 17.28 -2.26 -9.94
CA LEU A 406 18.01 -2.48 -8.69
C LEU A 406 19.46 -1.97 -8.79
N THR A 407 19.59 -0.69 -9.12
CA THR A 407 20.87 0.03 -9.21
C THR A 407 21.15 0.84 -7.94
N TRP A 408 22.37 0.74 -7.42
CA TRP A 408 22.85 1.43 -6.21
C TRP A 408 22.76 2.96 -6.29
N ASP A 409 23.05 3.54 -7.45
CA ASP A 409 23.01 4.99 -7.66
C ASP A 409 21.60 5.44 -8.09
N PRO A 410 20.88 6.26 -7.30
CA PRO A 410 19.57 6.77 -7.71
C PRO A 410 19.63 7.64 -8.97
N GLU A 411 20.77 8.27 -9.29
CA GLU A 411 20.94 9.10 -10.49
C GLU A 411 21.19 8.27 -11.77
N VAL A 412 21.53 6.98 -11.63
CA VAL A 412 21.75 6.03 -12.74
C VAL A 412 20.66 4.95 -12.80
N ARG A 413 19.84 4.84 -11.75
CA ARG A 413 18.67 3.95 -11.71
C ARG A 413 17.64 4.40 -12.76
N ALA A 414 17.18 3.46 -13.57
CA ALA A 414 16.27 3.75 -14.67
C ALA A 414 14.96 4.40 -14.17
N THR A 415 14.49 5.41 -14.88
CA THR A 415 13.20 6.05 -14.64
C THR A 415 12.04 5.18 -15.13
N SER A 416 10.81 5.47 -14.70
CA SER A 416 9.60 4.79 -15.20
C SER A 416 9.49 4.84 -16.73
N ASN A 417 9.88 5.96 -17.36
CA ASN A 417 9.93 6.12 -18.82
C ASN A 417 10.88 5.14 -19.53
N GLU A 418 11.95 4.69 -18.86
CA GLU A 418 12.95 3.76 -19.41
C GLU A 418 12.65 2.29 -19.05
N VAL A 419 11.76 2.06 -18.09
CA VAL A 419 11.34 0.72 -17.65
C VAL A 419 10.05 0.26 -18.34
N ILE A 420 9.10 1.16 -18.62
CA ILE A 420 7.84 0.86 -19.34
C ILE A 420 8.08 0.18 -20.71
N PRO A 421 8.91 0.72 -21.64
CA PRO A 421 9.10 0.15 -22.97
C PRO A 421 10.13 -0.99 -23.02
N ASP A 422 10.46 -1.62 -21.90
CA ASP A 422 11.54 -2.61 -21.83
C ASP A 422 11.27 -3.89 -22.63
N GLU A 423 12.33 -4.48 -23.21
CA GLU A 423 12.23 -5.70 -24.02
C GLU A 423 11.65 -6.91 -23.27
N TRP A 424 11.92 -7.08 -21.97
CA TRP A 424 11.32 -8.16 -21.17
C TRP A 424 9.87 -7.84 -20.82
N LEU A 425 9.59 -6.61 -20.36
CA LEU A 425 8.25 -6.21 -19.92
C LEU A 425 7.26 -6.23 -21.10
N MET A 426 7.71 -5.81 -22.29
CA MET A 426 6.93 -5.79 -23.53
C MET A 426 7.00 -7.10 -24.32
N ARG A 427 7.90 -8.05 -24.01
CA ARG A 427 7.95 -9.36 -24.70
C ARG A 427 6.58 -10.06 -24.57
N PRO A 428 5.91 -10.38 -25.70
CA PRO A 428 4.65 -11.10 -25.70
C PRO A 428 4.73 -12.36 -24.86
N VAL A 429 3.62 -12.70 -24.22
CA VAL A 429 3.46 -14.01 -23.60
C VAL A 429 3.29 -15.02 -24.74
N GLU A 430 4.29 -15.86 -24.94
CA GLU A 430 4.14 -17.07 -25.76
C GLU A 430 3.00 -17.90 -25.15
N GLU A 431 1.94 -18.12 -25.93
CA GLU A 431 0.71 -18.73 -25.43
C GLU A 431 0.98 -20.16 -24.92
N MET A 432 0.54 -20.45 -23.70
CA MET A 432 0.50 -21.81 -23.17
C MET A 432 -0.64 -22.59 -23.85
N LEU A 433 -0.32 -23.20 -24.99
CA LEU A 433 -1.13 -24.20 -25.70
C LEU A 433 -1.19 -25.54 -24.93
#